data_AF-F6VCG5-F1
#
_entry.id   AF-F6VCG5-F1
#
_cell.length_a   1.000
_cell.length_b   1.000
_cell.length_c   1.000
_cell.angle_alpha   90.00
_cell.angle_beta   90.00
_cell.angle_gamma   90.00
#
_symmetry.space_group_name_H-M   'P 1'
#
loop_
_entity.id
_entity.type
_entity.pdbx_description
1 polymer ?
#
loop_
_entity_poly.entity_id
_entity_poly.type
_entity_poly.pdbx_seq_one_letter_code
_entity_poly.pdbx_strand_id
1 'polypeptide(L)'
;VIKMAQYKGAASEGNRAMHMQKRRDKAKEQMEELKAKIVNENAIKSNIHNKFSTHYDAVEAELKSSTVGLVTLNEMRARQETLIQERQKQIAMSNEAVLKSKKEQVKKKERSRKIAALSFAVDDEDDDQEEEEEIVLPKKPKKNPDVDTSFLPDRDREIQEKELKEQIRKEWVEKQERMKNEEIEITYSYWDGSGHRRKVKMKKGNSIQQFLIKCIEQLRTDFSELRTAGVEHLMYVKEDLIIPQYYTFYDFIMTKARGKSGSLFQFDVHDDVRLVGDATVEKDESHAGKVVLRHWFEKNKHIFPASRWEPYDPEKKFDKYTLTSD
;
A
#
# COMPACT_ATOMS: atom_id res chain seq x y z
N VAL A 1 -38.16 87.35 14.11
CA VAL A 1 -37.60 87.33 15.49
C VAL A 1 -38.11 86.07 16.19
N ILE A 2 -37.32 84.99 16.17
CA ILE A 2 -37.57 83.78 16.96
C ILE A 2 -36.33 83.62 17.84
N LYS A 3 -36.47 83.96 19.13
CA LYS A 3 -35.39 83.87 20.13
C LYS A 3 -35.04 82.39 20.32
N MET A 4 -33.87 81.98 19.82
CA MET A 4 -33.27 80.69 20.14
C MET A 4 -32.94 80.67 21.63
N ALA A 5 -33.71 79.90 22.39
CA ALA A 5 -33.47 79.66 23.81
C ALA A 5 -32.19 78.83 23.97
N GLN A 6 -31.10 79.48 24.38
CA GLN A 6 -29.90 78.78 24.86
C GLN A 6 -30.21 78.12 26.22
N TYR A 7 -30.41 76.81 26.19
CA TYR A 7 -30.46 75.97 27.37
C TYR A 7 -29.06 75.90 28.00
N LYS A 8 -28.85 76.61 29.10
CA LYS A 8 -27.68 76.48 29.98
C LYS A 8 -27.90 75.29 30.91
N GLY A 9 -27.75 74.08 30.38
CA GLY A 9 -27.62 72.88 31.21
C GLY A 9 -26.35 72.95 32.05
N ALA A 10 -26.44 72.58 33.33
CA ALA A 10 -25.30 72.54 34.25
C ALA A 10 -24.14 71.76 33.61
N ALA A 11 -22.88 72.19 33.82
CA ALA A 11 -21.67 71.59 33.22
C ALA A 11 -21.58 70.04 33.36
N SER A 12 -22.32 69.45 34.30
CA SER A 12 -22.52 68.02 34.47
C SER A 12 -23.22 67.32 33.29
N GLU A 13 -24.21 67.95 32.64
CA GLU A 13 -24.96 67.34 31.52
C GLU A 13 -24.13 67.25 30.23
N GLY A 14 -23.22 68.21 30.01
CA GLY A 14 -22.30 68.21 28.86
C GLY A 14 -21.33 67.03 28.87
N ASN A 15 -20.79 66.69 30.06
CA ASN A 15 -19.93 65.53 30.24
C ASN A 15 -20.68 64.21 29.99
N ARG A 16 -21.96 64.13 30.40
CA ARG A 16 -22.81 62.96 30.15
C ARG A 16 -23.11 62.79 28.66
N ALA A 17 -23.41 63.88 27.95
CA ALA A 17 -23.63 63.86 26.51
C ALA A 17 -22.36 63.44 25.73
N MET A 18 -21.19 63.96 26.12
CA MET A 18 -19.90 63.59 25.52
C MET A 18 -19.57 62.11 25.75
N HIS A 19 -19.86 61.57 26.93
CA HIS A 19 -19.63 60.15 27.23
C HIS A 19 -20.56 59.23 26.42
N MET A 20 -21.81 59.64 26.23
CA MET A 20 -22.77 58.91 25.38
C MET A 20 -22.37 58.96 23.90
N GLN A 21 -21.80 60.08 23.43
CA GLN A 21 -21.30 60.21 22.07
C GLN A 21 -20.05 59.35 21.85
N LYS A 22 -19.08 59.37 22.78
CA LYS A 22 -17.90 58.50 22.75
C LYS A 22 -18.26 57.01 22.78
N ARG A 23 -19.32 56.62 23.51
CA ARG A 23 -19.85 55.24 23.48
C ARG A 23 -20.46 54.88 22.12
N ARG A 24 -21.17 55.81 21.47
CA ARG A 24 -21.74 55.59 20.13
C ARG A 24 -20.66 55.47 19.06
N ASP A 25 -19.62 56.30 19.14
CA ASP A 25 -18.52 56.27 18.17
C ASP A 25 -17.70 54.98 18.30
N LYS A 26 -17.41 54.56 19.54
CA LYS A 26 -16.76 53.26 19.80
C LYS A 26 -17.60 52.08 19.32
N ALA A 27 -18.93 52.14 19.48
CA ALA A 27 -19.83 51.10 18.99
C ALA A 27 -19.89 51.06 17.45
N LYS A 28 -19.83 52.22 16.77
CA LYS A 28 -19.74 52.30 15.31
C LYS A 28 -18.43 51.73 14.78
N GLU A 29 -17.31 52.09 15.40
CA GLU A 29 -15.98 51.59 15.05
C GLU A 29 -15.91 50.06 15.19
N GLN A 30 -16.45 49.51 16.29
CA GLN A 30 -16.56 48.05 16.48
C GLN A 30 -17.44 47.39 15.41
N MET A 31 -18.55 48.02 15.02
CA MET A 31 -19.42 47.51 13.96
C MET A 31 -18.76 47.53 12.57
N GLU A 32 -17.98 48.55 12.26
CA GLU A 32 -17.22 48.63 11.01
C GLU A 32 -16.11 47.59 10.97
N GLU A 33 -15.41 47.36 12.10
CA GLU A 33 -14.38 46.33 12.19
C GLU A 33 -14.97 44.91 12.04
N LEU A 34 -16.14 44.66 12.62
CA LEU A 34 -16.87 43.39 12.44
C LEU A 34 -17.33 43.19 11.00
N LYS A 35 -17.86 44.24 10.34
CA LYS A 35 -18.22 44.17 8.92
C LYS A 35 -17.01 43.88 8.03
N ALA A 36 -15.88 44.53 8.28
CA ALA A 36 -14.64 44.29 7.55
C ALA A 36 -14.13 42.85 7.74
N LYS A 37 -14.22 42.30 8.96
CA LYS A 37 -13.89 40.89 9.24
C LYS A 37 -14.79 39.93 8.46
N ILE A 38 -16.11 40.16 8.42
CA ILE A 38 -17.06 39.31 7.69
C ILE A 38 -16.79 39.34 6.17
N VAL A 39 -16.51 40.51 5.59
CA VAL A 39 -16.19 40.63 4.17
C VAL A 39 -14.89 39.89 3.83
N ASN A 40 -13.85 40.03 4.65
CA ASN A 40 -12.60 39.29 4.46
C ASN A 40 -12.79 37.77 4.61
N GLU A 41 -13.58 37.32 5.59
CA GLU A 41 -13.85 35.89 5.78
C GLU A 41 -14.66 35.29 4.61
N ASN A 42 -15.64 36.03 4.08
CA ASN A 42 -16.41 35.62 2.91
C ASN A 42 -15.57 35.60 1.63
N ALA A 43 -14.66 36.56 1.44
CA ALA A 43 -13.72 36.56 0.32
C ALA A 43 -12.73 35.38 0.38
N ILE A 44 -12.33 34.96 1.58
CA ILE A 44 -11.52 33.75 1.77
C ILE A 44 -12.34 32.50 1.43
N LYS A 45 -13.61 32.42 1.86
CA LYS A 45 -14.50 31.28 1.56
C LYS A 45 -14.79 31.11 0.06
N SER A 46 -15.02 32.19 -0.68
CA SER A 46 -15.22 32.12 -2.14
C SER A 46 -13.93 31.73 -2.90
N ASN A 47 -12.75 32.06 -2.36
CA ASN A 47 -11.46 31.70 -2.94
C ASN A 47 -11.09 30.21 -2.73
N ILE A 48 -11.76 29.51 -1.81
CA ILE A 48 -11.52 28.07 -1.57
C ILE A 48 -12.06 27.24 -2.73
N HIS A 49 -13.24 27.55 -3.28
CA HIS A 49 -13.83 26.79 -4.38
C HIS A 49 -12.99 26.89 -5.68
N ASN A 50 -12.49 28.09 -5.98
CA ASN A 50 -11.63 28.30 -7.16
C ASN A 50 -10.28 27.59 -7.05
N LYS A 51 -9.70 27.49 -5.83
CA LYS A 51 -8.44 26.77 -5.59
C LYS A 51 -8.56 25.27 -5.86
N PHE A 52 -9.72 24.66 -5.62
CA PHE A 52 -9.91 23.23 -5.90
C PHE A 52 -10.18 22.94 -7.38
N SER A 53 -10.83 23.84 -8.11
CA SER A 53 -11.17 23.64 -9.53
C SER A 53 -9.93 23.62 -10.45
N THR A 54 -8.97 24.53 -10.23
CA THR A 54 -7.76 24.63 -11.07
C THR A 54 -6.77 23.50 -10.81
N HIS A 55 -6.81 22.91 -9.60
CA HIS A 55 -5.99 21.75 -9.25
C HIS A 55 -6.49 20.47 -9.92
N TYR A 56 -7.80 20.30 -10.07
CA TYR A 56 -8.37 19.12 -10.71
C TYR A 56 -8.10 19.12 -12.21
N ASP A 57 -8.30 20.27 -12.85
CA ASP A 57 -8.14 20.44 -14.31
C ASP A 57 -6.69 20.21 -14.78
N ALA A 58 -5.70 20.66 -13.99
CA ALA A 58 -4.28 20.43 -14.30
C ALA A 58 -3.86 18.96 -14.20
N VAL A 59 -4.33 18.25 -13.16
CA VAL A 59 -4.06 16.82 -12.98
C VAL A 59 -4.73 16.01 -14.09
N GLU A 60 -5.94 16.37 -14.47
CA GLU A 60 -6.68 15.69 -15.53
C GLU A 60 -6.05 15.91 -16.92
N ALA A 61 -5.53 17.12 -17.20
CA ALA A 61 -4.84 17.42 -18.45
C ALA A 61 -3.52 16.62 -18.62
N GLU A 62 -2.73 16.49 -17.55
CA GLU A 62 -1.48 15.71 -17.56
C GLU A 62 -1.75 14.20 -17.58
N LEU A 63 -2.83 13.74 -16.92
CA LEU A 63 -3.27 12.36 -17.03
C LEU A 63 -3.72 12.03 -18.46
N LYS A 64 -4.51 12.90 -19.09
CA LYS A 64 -4.99 12.74 -20.48
C LYS A 64 -3.85 12.73 -21.50
N SER A 65 -2.83 13.58 -21.34
CA SER A 65 -1.67 13.60 -22.24
C SER A 65 -0.75 12.40 -22.03
N SER A 66 -0.61 11.90 -20.80
CA SER A 66 0.18 10.70 -20.48
C SER A 66 -0.49 9.40 -20.94
N THR A 67 -1.83 9.35 -20.98
CA THR A 67 -2.61 8.11 -21.18
C THR A 67 -3.06 7.85 -22.62
N VAL A 68 -2.47 8.50 -23.62
CA VAL A 68 -2.82 8.24 -25.03
C VAL A 68 -2.26 6.88 -25.48
N GLY A 69 -3.12 5.84 -25.51
CA GLY A 69 -2.78 4.49 -25.98
C GLY A 69 -3.56 3.37 -25.29
N LEU A 70 -3.28 2.11 -25.61
CA LEU A 70 -3.86 0.96 -24.93
C LEU A 70 -3.16 0.77 -23.57
N VAL A 71 -3.77 1.27 -22.50
CA VAL A 71 -3.22 1.24 -21.14
C VAL A 71 -4.08 0.35 -20.25
N THR A 72 -3.44 -0.48 -19.41
CA THR A 72 -4.17 -1.35 -18.48
C THR A 72 -4.72 -0.56 -17.28
N LEU A 73 -5.80 -1.04 -16.66
CA LEU A 73 -6.45 -0.37 -15.52
C LEU A 73 -5.48 -0.15 -14.36
N ASN A 74 -4.59 -1.10 -14.11
CA ASN A 74 -3.56 -1.00 -13.06
C ASN A 74 -2.53 0.09 -13.36
N GLU A 75 -2.14 0.24 -14.63
CA GLU A 75 -1.18 1.27 -15.05
C GLU A 75 -1.79 2.68 -14.96
N MET A 76 -3.07 2.84 -15.29
CA MET A 76 -3.78 4.11 -15.09
C MET A 76 -3.86 4.51 -13.62
N ARG A 77 -4.20 3.58 -12.72
CA ARG A 77 -4.24 3.85 -11.27
C ARG A 77 -2.87 4.22 -10.71
N ALA A 78 -1.83 3.48 -11.09
CA ALA A 78 -0.47 3.77 -10.67
C ALA A 78 -0.03 5.18 -11.11
N ARG A 79 -0.27 5.55 -12.37
CA ARG A 79 0.06 6.89 -12.88
C ARG A 79 -0.72 8.00 -12.18
N GLN A 80 -2.00 7.76 -11.88
CA GLN A 80 -2.83 8.71 -11.13
C GLN A 80 -2.28 8.94 -9.72
N GLU A 81 -1.90 7.87 -9.02
CA GLU A 81 -1.33 7.96 -7.67
C GLU A 81 0.02 8.68 -7.66
N THR A 82 0.90 8.39 -8.62
CA THR A 82 2.21 9.07 -8.70
C THR A 82 2.06 10.56 -8.95
N LEU A 83 1.16 10.97 -9.83
CA LEU A 83 0.92 12.37 -10.16
C LEU A 83 0.37 13.15 -8.95
N ILE A 84 -0.57 12.54 -8.22
CA ILE A 84 -1.13 13.12 -7.01
C ILE A 84 -0.04 13.26 -5.93
N GLN A 85 0.80 12.25 -5.76
CA GLN A 85 1.85 12.25 -4.75
C GLN A 85 2.96 13.27 -5.04
N GLU A 86 3.40 13.37 -6.30
CA GLU A 86 4.39 14.35 -6.73
C GLU A 86 3.88 15.78 -6.54
N ARG A 87 2.61 16.03 -6.89
CA ARG A 87 1.99 17.33 -6.68
C ARG A 87 1.83 17.67 -5.20
N GLN A 88 1.44 16.71 -4.36
CA GLN A 88 1.39 16.91 -2.92
C GLN A 88 2.76 17.27 -2.34
N LYS A 89 3.83 16.62 -2.82
CA LYS A 89 5.22 16.98 -2.44
C LYS A 89 5.58 18.40 -2.89
N GLN A 90 5.24 18.81 -4.10
CA GLN A 90 5.47 20.18 -4.57
C GLN A 90 4.72 21.22 -3.73
N ILE A 91 3.46 20.96 -3.38
CA ILE A 91 2.67 21.84 -2.51
C ILE A 91 3.30 21.92 -1.12
N ALA A 92 3.71 20.79 -0.54
CA ALA A 92 4.38 20.74 0.75
C ALA A 92 5.69 21.56 0.73
N MET A 93 6.53 21.39 -0.29
CA MET A 93 7.77 22.16 -0.46
C MET A 93 7.48 23.67 -0.61
N SER A 94 6.47 24.04 -1.41
CA SER A 94 6.09 25.45 -1.60
C SER A 94 5.59 26.09 -0.31
N ASN A 95 4.76 25.38 0.46
CA ASN A 95 4.26 25.85 1.75
C ASN A 95 5.41 25.98 2.78
N GLU A 96 6.35 25.04 2.78
CA GLU A 96 7.53 25.10 3.64
C GLU A 96 8.43 26.30 3.30
N ALA A 97 8.64 26.59 2.01
CA ALA A 97 9.37 27.76 1.56
C ALA A 97 8.68 29.09 1.95
N VAL A 98 7.35 29.15 1.84
CA VAL A 98 6.56 30.31 2.28
C VAL A 98 6.63 30.49 3.79
N LEU A 99 6.63 29.39 4.56
CA LEU A 99 6.77 29.44 6.02
C LEU A 99 8.18 29.91 6.44
N LYS A 100 9.24 29.48 5.74
CA LYS A 100 10.62 29.91 5.98
C LYS A 100 10.79 31.42 5.71
N SER A 101 10.30 31.91 4.57
CA SER A 101 10.39 33.34 4.24
C SER A 101 9.58 34.23 5.18
N LYS A 102 8.39 33.78 5.64
CA LYS A 102 7.62 34.49 6.68
C LYS A 102 8.37 34.57 8.01
N LYS A 103 9.00 33.48 8.46
CA LYS A 103 9.81 33.46 9.69
C LYS A 103 10.99 34.44 9.60
N GLU A 104 11.64 34.50 8.45
CA GLU A 104 12.78 35.40 8.21
C GLU A 104 12.37 36.88 8.19
N GLN A 105 11.24 37.21 7.58
CA GLN A 105 10.68 38.57 7.63
C GLN A 105 10.27 39.00 9.04
N VAL A 106 9.74 38.09 9.86
CA VAL A 106 9.41 38.38 11.27
C VAL A 106 10.68 38.69 12.06
N LYS A 107 11.72 37.86 11.94
CA LYS A 107 13.03 38.11 12.57
C LYS A 107 13.65 39.45 12.15
N LYS A 108 13.55 39.82 10.87
CA LYS A 108 14.07 41.10 10.36
C LYS A 108 13.30 42.30 10.93
N LYS A 109 11.97 42.22 11.02
CA LYS A 109 11.13 43.27 11.64
C LYS A 109 11.39 43.41 13.14
N GLU A 110 11.68 42.30 13.82
CA GLU A 110 12.02 42.31 15.24
C GLU A 110 13.38 42.97 15.50
N ARG A 111 14.40 42.65 14.67
CA ARG A 111 15.70 43.33 14.69
C ARG A 111 15.59 44.83 14.41
N SER A 112 14.80 45.23 13.40
CA SER A 112 14.61 46.66 13.09
C SER A 112 13.87 47.39 14.21
N ARG A 113 12.94 46.74 14.92
CA ARG A 113 12.28 47.33 16.09
C ARG A 113 13.23 47.49 17.28
N LYS A 114 14.11 46.52 17.52
CA LYS A 114 15.16 46.62 18.56
C LYS A 114 16.15 47.75 18.26
N ILE A 115 16.56 47.91 17.00
CA ILE A 115 17.44 49.02 16.58
C ILE A 115 16.71 50.38 16.68
N ALA A 116 15.44 50.46 16.26
CA ALA A 116 14.66 51.70 16.35
C ALA A 116 14.29 52.11 17.79
N ALA A 117 14.27 51.17 18.74
CA ALA A 117 14.09 51.45 20.16
C ALA A 117 15.37 51.98 20.84
N LEU A 118 16.50 51.95 20.15
CA LEU A 118 17.79 52.46 20.63
C LEU A 118 18.16 53.72 19.84
N SER A 119 17.52 54.83 20.17
CA SER A 119 17.94 56.17 19.74
C SER A 119 18.87 56.79 20.79
N PHE A 120 20.12 56.35 20.85
CA PHE A 120 21.27 57.14 21.28
C PHE A 120 22.53 56.49 20.67
N ALA A 121 23.31 57.30 19.97
CA ALA A 121 24.62 56.93 19.43
C ALA A 121 25.72 57.09 20.50
N VAL A 122 26.89 56.51 20.22
CA VAL A 122 28.20 56.51 20.93
C VAL A 122 28.45 55.15 21.60
N ASP A 123 29.20 54.21 21.00
CA ASP A 123 30.64 54.12 20.68
C ASP A 123 31.39 53.29 21.74
N ASP A 124 32.26 52.43 21.23
CA ASP A 124 33.25 51.54 21.85
C ASP A 124 32.84 50.35 22.75
N GLU A 125 33.40 49.21 22.31
CA GLU A 125 33.97 48.07 23.04
C GLU A 125 33.45 47.80 24.46
N ASP A 126 32.77 46.66 24.66
CA ASP A 126 33.34 45.61 25.51
C ASP A 126 32.54 44.29 25.47
N ASP A 127 33.33 43.25 25.69
CA ASP A 127 33.07 41.83 25.89
C ASP A 127 31.77 41.52 26.68
N ASP A 128 30.88 40.67 26.13
CA ASP A 128 29.82 40.04 26.92
C ASP A 128 29.44 38.67 26.33
N GLN A 129 30.08 37.66 26.93
CA GLN A 129 29.66 36.28 27.15
C GLN A 129 28.38 35.81 26.46
N GLU A 130 28.54 34.83 25.56
CA GLU A 130 27.49 33.93 25.13
C GLU A 130 27.00 33.09 26.34
N GLU A 131 26.08 33.65 27.14
CA GLU A 131 25.21 32.84 27.98
C GLU A 131 24.18 32.16 27.07
N GLU A 132 24.39 30.87 26.81
CA GLU A 132 23.35 29.95 26.32
C GLU A 132 22.20 29.88 27.34
N GLU A 133 21.25 30.81 27.27
CA GLU A 133 19.96 30.61 27.92
C GLU A 133 19.26 29.39 27.28
N GLU A 134 19.30 28.26 27.99
CA GLU A 134 18.43 27.10 27.72
C GLU A 134 16.97 27.57 27.70
N ILE A 135 16.40 27.66 26.50
CA ILE A 135 14.98 27.92 26.29
C ILE A 135 14.21 26.68 26.81
N VAL A 136 13.83 26.70 28.08
CA VAL A 136 12.97 25.68 28.69
C VAL A 136 11.60 25.73 28.01
N LEU A 137 11.39 24.87 27.01
CA LEU A 137 10.10 24.70 26.36
C LEU A 137 9.05 24.31 27.41
N PRO A 138 7.89 24.99 27.48
CA PRO A 138 6.88 24.71 28.49
C PRO A 138 6.37 23.26 28.34
N LYS A 139 6.51 22.49 29.43
CA LYS A 139 5.95 21.13 29.52
C LYS A 139 4.45 21.23 29.29
N LYS A 140 3.97 20.64 28.19
CA LYS A 140 2.54 20.65 27.83
C LYS A 140 1.71 20.18 29.03
N PRO A 141 0.56 20.83 29.32
CA PRO A 141 -0.28 20.41 30.43
C PRO A 141 -0.68 18.95 30.22
N LYS A 142 -0.21 18.07 31.10
CA LYS A 142 -0.58 16.65 31.09
C LYS A 142 -2.05 16.58 31.48
N LYS A 143 -2.91 16.26 30.51
CA LYS A 143 -4.28 15.81 30.79
C LYS A 143 -4.21 14.49 31.55
N ASN A 144 -5.24 14.20 32.35
CA ASN A 144 -5.32 12.97 33.14
C ASN A 144 -4.99 11.74 32.28
N PRO A 145 -4.06 10.86 32.72
CA PRO A 145 -3.58 9.74 31.93
C PRO A 145 -4.62 8.63 31.70
N ASP A 146 -5.75 8.69 32.41
CA ASP A 146 -6.84 7.70 32.37
C ASP A 146 -7.96 8.05 31.38
N VAL A 147 -7.87 9.21 30.71
CA VAL A 147 -8.85 9.63 29.71
C VAL A 147 -8.45 9.04 28.37
N ASP A 148 -9.34 8.23 27.76
CA ASP A 148 -9.12 7.65 26.44
C ASP A 148 -8.95 8.74 25.36
N THR A 149 -7.72 8.92 24.89
CA THR A 149 -7.39 9.86 23.80
C THR A 149 -7.37 9.20 22.43
N SER A 150 -7.91 7.98 22.30
CA SER A 150 -7.88 7.20 21.06
C SER A 150 -8.57 7.86 19.86
N PHE A 151 -9.45 8.84 20.12
CA PHE A 151 -10.18 9.61 19.12
C PHE A 151 -9.43 10.85 18.61
N LEU A 152 -8.38 11.30 19.31
CA LEU A 152 -7.55 12.40 18.82
C LEU A 152 -6.54 11.91 17.77
N PRO A 153 -6.34 12.64 16.66
CA PRO A 153 -5.23 12.39 15.75
C PRO A 153 -3.91 12.50 16.50
N ASP A 154 -3.26 11.34 16.69
CA ASP A 154 -1.97 11.23 17.36
C ASP A 154 -0.95 10.71 16.36
N ARG A 155 -0.02 11.58 15.98
CA ARG A 155 1.02 11.29 14.99
C ARG A 155 1.89 10.13 15.45
N ASP A 156 2.17 10.03 16.74
CA ASP A 156 3.06 8.99 17.26
C ASP A 156 2.33 7.64 17.30
N ARG A 157 1.01 7.64 17.59
CA ARG A 157 0.17 6.43 17.49
C ARG A 157 0.00 5.95 16.05
N GLU A 158 -0.21 6.87 15.10
CA GLU A 158 -0.29 6.51 13.68
C GLU A 158 1.03 5.97 13.14
N ILE A 159 2.18 6.47 13.63
CA ILE A 159 3.50 5.94 13.29
C ILE A 159 3.64 4.52 13.84
N GLN A 160 3.28 4.29 15.11
CA GLN A 160 3.32 2.95 15.71
C GLN A 160 2.39 1.96 14.99
N GLU A 161 1.18 2.38 14.61
CA GLU A 161 0.26 1.54 13.84
C GLU A 161 0.81 1.21 12.45
N LYS A 162 1.47 2.18 11.79
CA LYS A 162 2.15 1.96 10.51
C LYS A 162 3.33 1.00 10.64
N GLU A 163 4.15 1.17 11.67
CA GLU A 163 5.28 0.29 11.97
C GLU A 163 4.79 -1.13 12.26
N LEU A 164 3.74 -1.30 13.06
CA LEU A 164 3.13 -2.60 13.33
C LEU A 164 2.55 -3.24 12.06
N LYS A 165 1.87 -2.46 11.22
CA LYS A 165 1.38 -2.95 9.90
C LYS A 165 2.54 -3.36 8.99
N GLU A 166 3.64 -2.61 9.00
CA GLU A 166 4.83 -2.93 8.22
C GLU A 166 5.52 -4.19 8.74
N GLN A 167 5.62 -4.36 10.06
CA GLN A 167 6.15 -5.55 10.71
C GLN A 167 5.32 -6.79 10.35
N ILE A 168 3.99 -6.73 10.53
CA ILE A 168 3.09 -7.84 10.16
C ILE A 168 3.20 -8.16 8.67
N ARG A 169 3.33 -7.14 7.80
CA ARG A 169 3.54 -7.36 6.37
C ARG A 169 4.87 -8.05 6.08
N LYS A 170 5.96 -7.66 6.75
CA LYS A 170 7.27 -8.29 6.62
C LYS A 170 7.24 -9.74 7.09
N GLU A 171 6.69 -10.00 8.27
CA GLU A 171 6.51 -11.35 8.81
C GLU A 171 5.66 -12.23 7.88
N TRP A 172 4.60 -11.66 7.29
CA TRP A 172 3.79 -12.38 6.33
C TRP A 172 4.58 -12.75 5.07
N VAL A 173 5.32 -11.81 4.48
CA VAL A 173 6.16 -12.05 3.30
C VAL A 173 7.25 -13.08 3.62
N GLU A 174 7.93 -12.96 4.75
CA GLU A 174 8.97 -13.89 5.18
C GLU A 174 8.42 -15.30 5.40
N LYS A 175 7.24 -15.41 6.01
CA LYS A 175 6.55 -16.70 6.18
C LYS A 175 6.16 -17.30 4.83
N GLN A 176 5.70 -16.49 3.87
CA GLN A 176 5.43 -16.93 2.50
C GLN A 176 6.70 -17.43 1.81
N GLU A 177 7.81 -16.69 1.91
CA GLU A 177 9.09 -17.06 1.34
C GLU A 177 9.68 -18.31 1.96
N ARG A 178 9.56 -18.48 3.28
CA ARG A 178 9.97 -19.70 3.98
C ARG A 178 9.23 -20.92 3.44
N MET A 179 7.90 -20.84 3.34
CA MET A 179 7.09 -21.93 2.79
C MET A 179 7.42 -22.20 1.31
N LYS A 180 7.74 -21.16 0.53
CA LYS A 180 8.18 -21.31 -0.87
C LYS A 180 9.56 -21.94 -0.98
N ASN A 181 10.45 -21.70 0.00
CA ASN A 181 11.81 -22.21 0.02
C ASN A 181 11.93 -23.66 0.51
N GLU A 182 10.90 -24.22 1.12
CA GLU A 182 10.89 -25.63 1.50
C GLU A 182 11.16 -26.54 0.28
N GLU A 183 12.12 -27.43 0.42
CA GLU A 183 12.48 -28.39 -0.62
C GLU A 183 11.50 -29.57 -0.65
N ILE A 184 11.17 -30.02 -1.85
CA ILE A 184 10.29 -31.14 -2.12
C ILE A 184 10.86 -32.04 -3.18
N GLU A 185 10.68 -33.34 -2.96
CA GLU A 185 11.01 -34.39 -3.92
C GLU A 185 9.76 -34.74 -4.72
N ILE A 186 9.75 -34.37 -6.00
CA ILE A 186 8.64 -34.64 -6.90
C ILE A 186 8.97 -35.88 -7.73
N THR A 187 8.14 -36.89 -7.59
CA THR A 187 8.17 -38.07 -8.46
C THR A 187 7.36 -37.79 -9.71
N TYR A 188 7.96 -38.01 -10.88
CA TYR A 188 7.29 -37.91 -12.16
C TYR A 188 7.60 -39.10 -13.05
N SER A 189 6.80 -39.31 -14.09
CA SER A 189 6.99 -40.35 -15.09
C SER A 189 6.93 -39.73 -16.48
N TYR A 190 8.00 -39.86 -17.26
CA TYR A 190 7.93 -39.47 -18.68
C TYR A 190 7.13 -40.52 -19.45
N TRP A 191 6.21 -40.07 -20.30
CA TRP A 191 5.28 -40.93 -21.02
C TRP A 191 5.41 -40.72 -22.52
N ASP A 192 5.99 -41.71 -23.19
CA ASP A 192 6.10 -41.85 -24.64
C ASP A 192 5.27 -43.04 -25.18
N GLY A 193 4.59 -43.76 -24.28
CA GLY A 193 3.98 -45.08 -24.52
C GLY A 193 4.48 -46.11 -23.50
N SER A 194 5.65 -45.87 -22.92
CA SER A 194 6.19 -46.54 -21.73
C SER A 194 6.40 -45.50 -20.62
N GLY A 195 6.18 -45.91 -19.36
CA GLY A 195 6.30 -45.01 -18.21
C GLY A 195 7.70 -45.02 -17.61
N HIS A 196 8.45 -43.93 -17.74
CA HIS A 196 9.80 -43.79 -17.17
C HIS A 196 9.78 -42.95 -15.89
N ARG A 197 9.68 -43.62 -14.73
CA ARG A 197 9.61 -42.96 -13.41
C ARG A 197 10.97 -42.40 -13.00
N ARG A 198 10.99 -41.12 -12.65
CA ARG A 198 12.15 -40.37 -12.15
C ARG A 198 11.74 -39.47 -10.99
N LYS A 199 12.75 -38.95 -10.29
CA LYS A 199 12.55 -38.04 -9.16
C LYS A 199 13.41 -36.79 -9.32
N VAL A 200 12.84 -35.63 -9.00
CA VAL A 200 13.55 -34.35 -9.02
C VAL A 200 13.32 -33.64 -7.69
N LYS A 201 14.40 -33.08 -7.12
CA LYS A 201 14.34 -32.21 -5.95
C LYS A 201 14.28 -30.74 -6.36
N MET A 202 13.34 -30.00 -5.79
CA MET A 202 13.19 -28.55 -5.99
C MET A 202 12.39 -27.89 -4.87
N LYS A 203 12.40 -26.56 -4.81
CA LYS A 203 11.63 -25.77 -3.83
C LYS A 203 10.15 -25.63 -4.21
N LYS A 204 9.24 -25.47 -3.22
CA LYS A 204 7.78 -25.30 -3.46
C LYS A 204 7.44 -24.10 -4.33
N GLY A 205 8.23 -23.03 -4.20
CA GLY A 205 8.03 -21.78 -4.94
C GLY A 205 8.42 -21.84 -6.42
N ASN A 206 9.01 -22.94 -6.90
CA ASN A 206 9.32 -23.08 -8.32
C ASN A 206 8.04 -23.28 -9.14
N SER A 207 8.03 -22.72 -10.35
CA SER A 207 6.95 -22.95 -11.30
C SER A 207 7.04 -24.34 -11.92
N ILE A 208 5.92 -24.82 -12.46
CA ILE A 208 5.89 -26.07 -13.22
C ILE A 208 6.78 -25.98 -14.46
N GLN A 209 6.89 -24.81 -15.08
CA GLN A 209 7.84 -24.58 -16.17
C GLN A 209 9.29 -24.88 -15.76
N GLN A 210 9.73 -24.38 -14.60
CA GLN A 210 11.07 -24.66 -14.05
C GLN A 210 11.25 -26.15 -13.72
N PHE A 211 10.19 -26.80 -13.25
CA PHE A 211 10.16 -28.25 -13.06
C PHE A 211 10.38 -29.00 -14.37
N LEU A 212 9.64 -28.63 -15.42
CA LEU A 212 9.74 -29.25 -16.74
C LEU A 212 11.13 -29.04 -17.37
N ILE A 213 11.76 -27.87 -17.16
CA ILE A 213 13.15 -27.63 -17.59
C ILE A 213 14.09 -28.67 -16.97
N LYS A 214 14.02 -28.86 -15.64
CA LYS A 214 14.84 -29.85 -14.93
C LYS A 214 14.54 -31.28 -15.38
N CYS A 215 13.27 -31.60 -15.64
CA CYS A 215 12.88 -32.89 -16.19
C CYS A 215 13.49 -33.13 -17.57
N ILE A 216 13.42 -32.15 -18.49
CA ILE A 216 14.03 -32.26 -19.82
C ILE A 216 15.54 -32.46 -19.70
N GLU A 217 16.22 -31.69 -18.84
CA GLU A 217 17.66 -31.81 -18.64
C GLU A 217 18.06 -33.22 -18.21
N GLN A 218 17.31 -33.83 -17.28
CA GLN A 218 17.50 -35.21 -16.89
C GLN A 218 17.20 -36.20 -18.03
N LEU A 219 16.10 -35.99 -18.76
CA LEU A 219 15.63 -36.91 -19.81
C LEU A 219 16.46 -36.84 -21.09
N ARG A 220 17.13 -35.72 -21.37
CA ARG A 220 18.02 -35.54 -22.54
C ARG A 220 19.17 -36.54 -22.61
N THR A 221 19.56 -37.10 -21.46
CA THR A 221 20.58 -38.16 -21.39
C THR A 221 20.07 -39.46 -21.99
N ASP A 222 18.78 -39.77 -21.83
CA ASP A 222 18.19 -41.06 -22.22
C ASP A 222 17.48 -40.97 -23.58
N PHE A 223 16.86 -39.82 -23.89
CA PHE A 223 16.03 -39.63 -25.07
C PHE A 223 16.58 -38.52 -25.95
N SER A 224 17.12 -38.90 -27.11
CA SER A 224 17.64 -37.96 -28.11
C SER A 224 16.54 -37.09 -28.73
N GLU A 225 15.30 -37.57 -28.76
CA GLU A 225 14.13 -36.84 -29.28
C GLU A 225 13.81 -35.57 -28.48
N LEU A 226 14.10 -35.58 -27.17
CA LEU A 226 13.90 -34.43 -26.28
C LEU A 226 15.03 -33.39 -26.37
N ARG A 227 16.06 -33.62 -27.18
CA ARG A 227 17.16 -32.67 -27.39
C ARG A 227 16.68 -31.43 -28.15
N THR A 228 15.82 -31.62 -29.14
CA THR A 228 15.28 -30.54 -29.98
C THR A 228 14.03 -29.91 -29.36
N ALA A 229 13.28 -30.66 -28.57
CA ALA A 229 12.06 -30.17 -27.94
C ALA A 229 12.35 -29.17 -26.80
N GLY A 230 11.67 -28.03 -26.85
CA GLY A 230 11.65 -27.05 -25.76
C GLY A 230 10.54 -27.32 -24.73
N VAL A 231 10.59 -26.61 -23.61
CA VAL A 231 9.64 -26.70 -22.48
C VAL A 231 8.19 -26.43 -22.90
N GLU A 232 7.99 -25.53 -23.86
CA GLU A 232 6.69 -25.17 -24.43
C GLU A 232 5.93 -26.37 -25.00
N HIS A 233 6.65 -27.40 -25.45
CA HIS A 233 6.07 -28.61 -26.01
C HIS A 233 5.81 -29.69 -24.96
N LEU A 234 6.12 -29.45 -23.69
CA LEU A 234 5.85 -30.40 -22.62
C LEU A 234 4.59 -30.00 -21.85
N MET A 235 3.89 -31.03 -21.41
CA MET A 235 2.74 -30.92 -20.54
C MET A 235 2.96 -31.77 -19.30
N TYR A 236 2.53 -31.23 -18.17
CA TYR A 236 2.52 -31.93 -16.90
C TYR A 236 1.08 -32.34 -16.59
N VAL A 237 0.87 -33.63 -16.35
CA VAL A 237 -0.44 -34.22 -16.07
C VAL A 237 -0.38 -34.91 -14.73
N LYS A 238 -1.34 -34.64 -13.84
CA LYS A 238 -1.39 -35.26 -12.53
C LYS A 238 -2.83 -35.58 -12.15
N GLU A 239 -3.08 -36.82 -11.76
CA GLU A 239 -4.44 -37.32 -11.44
C GLU A 239 -5.47 -37.00 -12.55
N ASP A 240 -5.06 -37.18 -13.81
CA ASP A 240 -5.83 -36.83 -15.01
C ASP A 240 -6.14 -35.34 -15.20
N LEU A 241 -5.42 -34.45 -14.49
CA LEU A 241 -5.50 -33.00 -14.68
C LEU A 241 -4.23 -32.48 -15.35
N ILE A 242 -4.40 -31.83 -16.49
CA ILE A 242 -3.33 -31.15 -17.23
C ILE A 242 -3.09 -29.83 -16.51
N ILE A 243 -1.92 -29.70 -15.89
CA ILE A 243 -1.59 -28.54 -15.10
C ILE A 243 -0.83 -27.52 -15.97
N PRO A 244 -1.28 -26.26 -16.04
CA PRO A 244 -0.58 -25.21 -16.77
C PRO A 244 0.81 -24.89 -16.22
N GLN A 245 1.70 -24.43 -17.10
CA GLN A 245 3.13 -24.20 -16.79
C GLN A 245 3.39 -23.02 -15.84
N TYR A 246 2.46 -22.06 -15.77
CA TYR A 246 2.60 -20.84 -14.97
C TYR A 246 2.29 -21.02 -13.48
N TYR A 247 1.64 -22.12 -13.10
CA TYR A 247 1.36 -22.39 -11.69
C TYR A 247 2.61 -22.85 -10.95
N THR A 248 2.64 -22.58 -9.64
CA THR A 248 3.69 -23.06 -8.74
C THR A 248 3.20 -24.23 -7.89
N PHE A 249 4.11 -25.09 -7.43
CA PHE A 249 3.73 -26.16 -6.49
C PHE A 249 3.14 -25.59 -5.20
N TYR A 250 3.61 -24.41 -4.79
CA TYR A 250 3.09 -23.65 -3.66
C TYR A 250 1.58 -23.38 -3.78
N ASP A 251 1.10 -22.98 -4.96
CA ASP A 251 -0.32 -22.65 -5.16
C ASP A 251 -1.22 -23.87 -4.93
N PHE A 252 -0.81 -25.05 -5.41
CA PHE A 252 -1.56 -26.29 -5.20
C PHE A 252 -1.55 -26.76 -3.75
N ILE A 253 -0.46 -26.51 -3.02
CA ILE A 253 -0.33 -26.84 -1.60
C ILE A 253 -1.22 -25.93 -0.77
N MET A 254 -1.19 -24.62 -1.04
CA MET A 254 -2.00 -23.64 -0.32
C MET A 254 -3.50 -23.86 -0.54
N THR A 255 -3.90 -24.09 -1.80
CA THR A 255 -5.31 -24.33 -2.14
C THR A 255 -5.78 -25.72 -1.73
N LYS A 256 -4.88 -26.61 -1.30
CA LYS A 256 -5.15 -28.04 -1.07
C LYS A 256 -5.93 -28.63 -2.24
N ALA A 257 -5.46 -28.33 -3.45
CA ALA A 257 -6.16 -28.67 -4.68
C ALA A 257 -6.45 -30.17 -4.70
N ARG A 258 -7.73 -30.51 -4.86
CA ARG A 258 -8.20 -31.89 -4.98
C ARG A 258 -8.41 -32.21 -6.45
N GLY A 259 -7.91 -33.35 -6.90
CA GLY A 259 -8.24 -33.96 -8.18
C GLY A 259 -9.30 -35.04 -8.01
N LYS A 260 -9.52 -35.81 -9.08
CA LYS A 260 -10.50 -36.90 -9.10
C LYS A 260 -10.17 -38.02 -8.11
N SER A 261 -8.88 -38.25 -7.81
CA SER A 261 -8.40 -39.31 -6.90
C SER A 261 -8.05 -38.81 -5.49
N GLY A 262 -8.38 -37.56 -5.13
CA GLY A 262 -8.03 -36.98 -3.82
C GLY A 262 -7.07 -35.80 -3.90
N SER A 263 -6.26 -35.59 -2.86
CA SER A 263 -5.30 -34.47 -2.82
C SER A 263 -4.34 -34.58 -4.01
N LEU A 264 -4.19 -33.51 -4.80
CA LEU A 264 -3.21 -33.53 -5.87
C LEU A 264 -1.85 -33.77 -5.24
N PHE A 265 -1.38 -32.84 -4.42
CA PHE A 265 -0.04 -32.91 -3.85
C PHE A 265 -0.14 -33.10 -2.34
N GLN A 266 0.17 -34.31 -1.88
CA GLN A 266 0.42 -34.56 -0.47
C GLN A 266 1.93 -34.49 -0.23
N PHE A 267 2.43 -33.29 0.14
CA PHE A 267 3.80 -33.11 0.62
C PHE A 267 3.84 -32.98 2.15
N ASP A 268 2.78 -33.42 2.81
CA ASP A 268 2.73 -33.44 4.26
C ASP A 268 3.79 -34.40 4.78
N VAL A 269 4.51 -33.95 5.80
CA VAL A 269 5.67 -34.61 6.39
C VAL A 269 5.26 -35.99 6.89
N HIS A 270 5.43 -36.99 6.04
CA HIS A 270 5.51 -38.40 6.43
C HIS A 270 6.82 -38.97 5.87
N ASP A 271 7.92 -38.25 6.09
CA ASP A 271 9.15 -38.93 6.47
C ASP A 271 9.11 -39.03 8.00
N ASP A 272 9.33 -40.23 8.51
CA ASP A 272 9.30 -40.66 9.92
C ASP A 272 7.92 -40.95 10.55
N VAL A 273 7.34 -42.11 10.21
CA VAL A 273 7.17 -43.23 11.17
C VAL A 273 7.30 -44.56 10.42
N ARG A 274 8.52 -45.04 10.20
CA ARG A 274 8.77 -46.49 10.13
C ARG A 274 9.15 -46.97 11.53
N LEU A 275 8.15 -47.40 12.29
CA LEU A 275 8.26 -48.48 13.26
C LEU A 275 6.84 -48.77 13.76
N VAL A 276 6.48 -50.06 13.77
CA VAL A 276 5.15 -50.64 14.07
C VAL A 276 4.24 -50.74 12.84
N GLY A 277 4.13 -51.97 12.34
CA GLY A 277 3.18 -52.34 11.30
C GLY A 277 1.76 -52.28 11.82
N ASP A 278 1.10 -51.16 11.59
CA ASP A 278 -0.36 -51.02 11.72
C ASP A 278 -0.95 -50.80 10.32
N ALA A 279 -1.76 -51.75 9.88
CA ALA A 279 -2.33 -51.82 8.53
C ALA A 279 -3.63 -51.00 8.39
N THR A 280 -3.91 -50.09 9.32
CA THR A 280 -5.12 -49.26 9.35
C THR A 280 -4.98 -47.89 8.68
N VAL A 281 -3.75 -47.51 8.28
CA VAL A 281 -3.48 -46.25 7.58
C VAL A 281 -3.36 -46.54 6.09
N GLU A 282 -4.42 -46.22 5.33
CA GLU A 282 -4.39 -46.24 3.87
C GLU A 282 -3.22 -45.38 3.38
N LYS A 283 -2.24 -46.03 2.77
CA LYS A 283 -1.12 -45.38 2.12
C LYS A 283 -1.64 -44.82 0.79
N ASP A 284 -2.25 -43.64 0.84
CA ASP A 284 -2.66 -42.89 -0.33
C ASP A 284 -1.40 -42.42 -1.10
N GLU A 285 -0.84 -43.32 -1.91
CA GLU A 285 0.24 -43.00 -2.83
C GLU A 285 -0.30 -42.04 -3.89
N SER A 286 -0.03 -40.74 -3.73
CA SER A 286 -0.29 -39.76 -4.78
C SER A 286 0.33 -40.25 -6.09
N HIS A 287 -0.46 -40.39 -7.16
CA HIS A 287 0.05 -40.93 -8.40
C HIS A 287 1.16 -40.03 -8.95
N ALA A 288 2.25 -40.65 -9.42
CA ALA A 288 3.35 -39.93 -10.02
C ALA A 288 2.84 -39.08 -11.21
N GLY A 289 3.22 -37.80 -11.23
CA GLY A 289 2.83 -36.90 -12.30
C GLY A 289 3.42 -37.37 -13.63
N LYS A 290 2.64 -37.36 -14.70
CA LYS A 290 3.07 -37.75 -16.05
C LYS A 290 3.60 -36.51 -16.78
N VAL A 291 4.74 -36.64 -17.42
CA VAL A 291 5.32 -35.62 -18.31
C VAL A 291 5.20 -36.13 -19.73
N VAL A 292 4.50 -35.37 -20.57
CA VAL A 292 4.07 -35.81 -21.90
C VAL A 292 4.39 -34.74 -22.93
N LEU A 293 4.79 -35.14 -24.13
CA LEU A 293 4.91 -34.21 -25.26
C LEU A 293 3.52 -33.80 -25.77
N ARG A 294 3.33 -32.49 -26.02
CA ARG A 294 2.10 -31.92 -26.56
C ARG A 294 1.67 -32.59 -27.86
N HIS A 295 2.61 -32.81 -28.79
CA HIS A 295 2.35 -33.51 -30.05
C HIS A 295 1.87 -34.95 -29.85
N TRP A 296 2.46 -35.66 -28.88
CA TRP A 296 2.05 -37.01 -28.53
C TRP A 296 0.62 -37.01 -27.98
N PHE A 297 0.30 -36.07 -27.09
CA PHE A 297 -1.04 -35.92 -26.53
C PHE A 297 -2.08 -35.58 -27.59
N GLU A 298 -1.82 -34.61 -28.47
CA GLU A 298 -2.78 -34.20 -29.49
C GLU A 298 -3.16 -35.35 -30.44
N LYS A 299 -2.19 -36.23 -30.74
CA LYS A 299 -2.44 -37.47 -31.49
C LYS A 299 -3.21 -38.50 -30.67
N ASN A 300 -2.83 -38.72 -29.41
CA ASN A 300 -3.32 -39.85 -28.62
C ASN A 300 -4.44 -39.49 -27.63
N LYS A 301 -4.94 -38.25 -27.62
CA LYS A 301 -6.02 -37.77 -26.72
C LYS A 301 -7.33 -38.55 -26.83
N HIS A 302 -7.50 -39.34 -27.88
CA HIS A 302 -8.69 -40.19 -28.07
C HIS A 302 -8.50 -41.60 -27.49
N ILE A 303 -7.28 -41.95 -27.08
CA ILE A 303 -6.89 -43.26 -26.57
C ILE A 303 -6.71 -43.17 -25.05
N PHE A 304 -7.14 -44.19 -24.33
CA PHE A 304 -6.90 -44.31 -22.89
C PHE A 304 -5.40 -44.45 -22.60
N PRO A 305 -4.82 -43.73 -21.60
CA PRO A 305 -5.47 -42.90 -20.59
C PRO A 305 -5.61 -41.41 -20.94
N ALA A 306 -5.05 -40.95 -22.07
CA ALA A 306 -5.02 -39.54 -22.44
C ALA A 306 -6.41 -38.92 -22.66
N SER A 307 -7.41 -39.75 -23.02
CA SER A 307 -8.80 -39.33 -23.18
C SER A 307 -9.48 -38.83 -21.90
N ARG A 308 -8.94 -39.18 -20.73
CA ARG A 308 -9.50 -38.76 -19.43
C ARG A 308 -8.93 -37.43 -18.94
N TRP A 309 -7.88 -36.92 -19.59
CA TRP A 309 -7.14 -35.76 -19.13
C TRP A 309 -7.92 -34.46 -19.40
N GLU A 310 -8.20 -33.71 -18.33
CA GLU A 310 -8.89 -32.43 -18.38
C GLU A 310 -7.94 -31.29 -18.01
N PRO A 311 -8.10 -30.08 -18.56
CA PRO A 311 -7.35 -28.92 -18.07
C PRO A 311 -7.67 -28.66 -16.60
N TYR A 312 -6.65 -28.33 -15.80
CA TYR A 312 -6.84 -27.97 -14.40
C TYR A 312 -7.61 -26.65 -14.28
N ASP A 313 -8.71 -26.68 -13.55
CA ASP A 313 -9.51 -25.52 -13.20
C ASP A 313 -9.49 -25.33 -11.66
N PRO A 314 -8.96 -24.20 -11.14
CA PRO A 314 -8.91 -23.93 -9.70
C PRO A 314 -10.28 -23.90 -9.01
N GLU A 315 -11.35 -23.55 -9.72
CA GLU A 315 -12.68 -23.40 -9.13
C GLU A 315 -13.45 -24.72 -9.03
N LYS A 316 -13.04 -25.71 -9.84
CA LYS A 316 -13.68 -27.02 -9.92
C LYS A 316 -13.29 -27.87 -8.71
N LYS A 317 -14.21 -27.98 -7.75
CA LYS A 317 -14.07 -28.88 -6.61
C LYS A 317 -14.52 -30.29 -7.00
N PHE A 318 -13.62 -31.25 -6.91
CA PHE A 318 -13.94 -32.66 -7.08
C PHE A 318 -14.36 -33.22 -5.72
N ASP A 319 -15.55 -33.82 -5.65
CA ASP A 319 -16.00 -34.57 -4.47
C ASP A 319 -15.22 -35.88 -4.32
N LYS A 320 -15.18 -36.41 -3.10
CA LYS A 320 -14.47 -37.66 -2.78
C LYS A 320 -14.99 -38.79 -3.67
N TYR A 321 -14.07 -39.43 -4.38
CA TYR A 321 -14.33 -40.63 -5.16
C TYR A 321 -14.84 -41.74 -4.22
N THR A 322 -16.06 -42.21 -4.45
CA THR A 322 -16.55 -43.46 -3.86
C THR A 322 -16.30 -44.54 -4.92
N LEU A 323 -15.41 -45.48 -4.62
CA LEU A 323 -15.31 -46.73 -5.37
C LEU A 323 -16.59 -47.52 -5.09
N THR A 324 -17.67 -47.28 -5.83
CA THR A 324 -18.72 -48.29 -5.97
C THR A 324 -18.19 -49.36 -6.91
N SER A 325 -17.56 -50.36 -6.32
CA SER A 325 -17.28 -51.63 -6.98
C SER A 325 -18.62 -52.30 -7.27
N ASP A 326 -18.94 -52.48 -8.55
CA ASP A 326 -19.95 -53.45 -9.02
C ASP A 326 -19.23 -54.65 -9.64
#